data_AF-A0A941BJ95-F1
#
_entry.id   AF-A0A941BJ95-F1
#
_cell.length_a   1.000
_cell.length_b   1.000
_cell.length_c   1.000
_cell.angle_alpha   90.00
_cell.angle_beta   90.00
_cell.angle_gamma   90.00
#
_symmetry.space_group_name_H-M   'P 1'
#
loop_
_entity.id
_entity.type
_entity.pdbx_description
1 polymer ?
#
loop_
_entity_poly.entity_id
_entity_poly.type
_entity_poly.pdbx_seq_one_letter_code
_entity_poly.pdbx_strand_id
1 'polypeptide(L)'
;MKTFSRAAGVALLTILSLQGCSTNPSVSGGGSIEEFSRTLDGKRYEFDLTGQILVPSMSGVLVTAQRIPKGLTVALAPAQDRCVRNGGEPSFTELQAAGQAQLPQRILCKRGAVPLWVLDIRYSNVTTKPVFDETLRKSFSYLGMTVRAQLLSADQYAARLREEEAQAQERDKAAAVQRERQAALERDRQQRIKDQEAEARRIAAQWPARVAAFQTNLKVGDRFQWARPPGGGGPFVGMVVRIEGALAFVQFDNLTISGQQTRYIPKVELEPFDGPTPNFRRAID
;
A
#
# COMPACT_ATOMS: atom_id res chain seq x y z
N MET A 1 24.43 79.00 -8.98
CA MET A 1 25.45 77.93 -8.94
C MET A 1 25.72 77.52 -7.51
N LYS A 2 25.28 76.32 -7.11
CA LYS A 2 25.97 75.34 -6.26
C LYS A 2 25.03 74.15 -6.04
N THR A 3 25.31 73.11 -6.81
CA THR A 3 24.74 71.77 -6.76
C THR A 3 25.21 71.04 -5.51
N PHE A 4 24.29 70.44 -4.75
CA PHE A 4 24.63 69.37 -3.80
C PHE A 4 23.63 68.21 -3.92
N SER A 5 24.16 67.17 -4.58
CA SER A 5 24.07 65.73 -4.34
C SER A 5 22.70 65.06 -4.09
N ARG A 6 22.23 64.39 -5.15
CA ARG A 6 21.32 63.24 -5.11
C ARG A 6 22.07 62.02 -4.52
N ALA A 7 21.97 61.79 -3.21
CA ALA A 7 22.38 60.52 -2.61
C ALA A 7 21.77 60.32 -1.21
N ALA A 8 20.44 60.36 -1.09
CA ALA A 8 19.75 59.96 0.15
C ALA A 8 18.30 59.51 -0.12
N GLY A 9 18.03 58.99 -1.33
CA GLY A 9 16.66 58.72 -1.80
C GLY A 9 16.26 57.25 -1.90
N VAL A 10 17.10 56.29 -1.47
CA VAL A 10 16.85 54.85 -1.72
C VAL A 10 16.93 53.98 -0.45
N ALA A 11 17.22 54.54 0.73
CA ALA A 11 17.44 53.75 1.95
C ALA A 11 16.27 53.71 2.94
N LEU A 12 15.04 54.08 2.53
CA LEU A 12 13.88 54.13 3.44
C LEU A 12 12.66 53.28 3.04
N LEU A 13 12.82 52.34 2.09
CA LEU A 13 11.75 51.43 1.66
C LEU A 13 12.08 49.93 1.86
N THR A 14 13.14 49.62 2.60
CA THR A 14 13.59 48.24 2.89
C THR A 14 13.64 47.89 4.38
N ILE A 15 12.96 48.66 5.25
CA ILE A 15 12.85 48.37 6.70
C ILE A 15 11.40 48.00 7.09
N LEU A 16 10.71 47.24 6.24
CA LEU A 16 9.37 46.69 6.53
C LEU A 16 9.32 45.15 6.43
N SER A 17 10.45 44.47 6.25
CA SER A 17 10.50 43.02 6.01
C SER A 17 11.29 42.20 7.03
N LEU A 18 11.76 42.78 8.15
CA LEU A 18 12.46 42.04 9.21
C LEU A 18 12.18 42.62 10.61
N GLN A 19 10.93 42.48 11.09
CA GLN A 19 10.66 42.28 12.51
C GLN A 19 9.61 41.19 12.67
N GLY A 20 10.00 39.98 12.26
CA GLY A 20 9.30 38.76 12.63
C GLY A 20 9.52 38.49 14.12
N CYS A 21 8.80 39.20 14.98
CA CYS A 21 8.37 38.61 16.24
C CYS A 21 7.40 37.48 15.86
N SER A 22 7.94 36.30 15.54
CA SER A 22 7.14 35.09 15.26
C SER A 22 6.35 34.81 16.54
N THR A 23 5.16 35.34 16.59
CA THR A 23 4.18 35.11 17.65
C THR A 23 3.00 34.49 16.94
N ASN A 24 2.63 33.30 17.40
CA ASN A 24 1.40 32.69 16.91
C ASN A 24 0.24 33.67 17.07
N PRO A 25 -0.67 33.74 16.10
CA PRO A 25 -1.76 34.70 16.16
C PRO A 25 -2.57 34.48 17.44
N SER A 26 -2.76 35.56 18.20
CA SER A 26 -3.78 35.59 19.24
C SER A 26 -5.15 35.61 18.57
N VAL A 27 -5.83 34.46 18.52
CA VAL A 27 -7.20 34.41 18.04
C VAL A 27 -8.12 34.82 19.18
N SER A 28 -8.75 35.99 19.03
CA SER A 28 -9.81 36.42 19.95
C SER A 28 -10.89 35.34 19.98
N GLY A 29 -11.37 35.00 21.18
CA GLY A 29 -12.50 34.07 21.35
C GLY A 29 -13.81 34.58 20.73
N GLY A 30 -13.86 35.84 20.27
CA GLY A 30 -15.02 36.49 19.67
C GLY A 30 -16.21 36.63 20.63
N GLY A 31 -17.30 37.21 20.15
CA GLY A 31 -18.60 37.19 20.82
C GLY A 31 -19.31 35.84 20.70
N SER A 32 -19.03 35.07 19.63
CA SER A 32 -19.69 33.80 19.31
C SER A 32 -18.74 32.72 18.76
N ILE A 33 -19.24 31.48 18.60
CA ILE A 33 -18.44 30.37 18.02
C ILE A 33 -18.23 30.55 16.51
N GLU A 34 -19.18 31.17 15.83
CA GLU A 34 -19.12 31.54 14.41
C GLU A 34 -18.02 32.57 14.16
N GLU A 35 -17.89 33.57 15.05
CA GLU A 35 -16.82 34.56 14.97
C GLU A 35 -15.46 33.94 15.26
N PHE A 36 -15.36 33.07 16.28
CA PHE A 36 -14.14 32.32 16.54
C PHE A 36 -13.73 31.46 15.34
N SER A 37 -14.65 30.69 14.76
CA SER A 37 -14.39 29.85 13.59
C SER A 37 -13.85 30.67 12.41
N ARG A 38 -14.49 31.81 12.11
CA ARG A 38 -14.04 32.71 11.04
C ARG A 38 -12.66 33.31 11.31
N THR A 39 -12.38 33.63 12.57
CA THR A 39 -11.08 34.20 12.96
C THR A 39 -9.97 33.15 12.97
N LEU A 40 -10.30 31.89 13.24
CA LEU A 40 -9.37 30.77 13.19
C LEU A 40 -9.01 30.37 11.75
N ASP A 41 -9.96 30.51 10.83
CA ASP A 41 -9.77 30.16 9.42
C ASP A 41 -8.65 30.98 8.76
N GLY A 42 -7.78 30.28 8.03
CA GLY A 42 -6.61 30.85 7.35
C GLY A 42 -5.42 31.18 8.25
N LYS A 43 -5.48 30.96 9.57
CA LYS A 43 -4.39 31.29 10.49
C LYS A 43 -3.20 30.36 10.34
N ARG A 44 -2.01 30.94 10.34
CA ARG A 44 -0.73 30.23 10.34
C ARG A 44 -0.20 30.13 11.76
N TYR A 45 0.19 28.92 12.15
CA TYR A 45 0.80 28.64 13.44
C TYR A 45 2.18 28.01 13.23
N GLU A 46 3.10 28.33 14.13
CA GLU A 46 4.45 27.80 14.23
C GLU A 46 4.70 27.41 15.69
N PHE A 47 4.91 26.12 15.95
CA PHE A 47 5.12 25.61 17.30
C PHE A 47 6.55 25.10 17.48
N ASP A 48 7.26 25.59 18.49
CA ASP A 48 8.60 25.16 18.86
C ASP A 48 8.59 23.75 19.45
N LEU A 49 9.16 22.81 18.71
CA LEU A 49 9.31 21.41 19.09
C LEU A 49 10.49 21.17 20.04
N THR A 50 11.40 22.15 20.21
CA THR A 50 12.60 21.98 21.06
C THR A 50 12.34 22.25 22.53
N GLY A 51 11.19 22.84 22.86
CA GLY A 51 10.81 23.18 24.24
C GLY A 51 11.63 24.32 24.84
N GLN A 52 12.34 25.07 24.01
CA GLN A 52 13.16 26.20 24.43
C GLN A 52 12.33 27.49 24.58
N ILE A 53 11.18 27.58 23.89
CA ILE A 53 10.24 28.70 24.02
C ILE A 53 9.25 28.45 25.15
N LEU A 54 9.27 29.33 26.16
CA LEU A 54 8.39 29.25 27.33
C LEU A 54 6.98 29.81 27.09
N VAL A 55 6.74 30.47 25.95
CA VAL A 55 5.43 31.03 25.59
C VAL A 55 4.47 29.88 25.25
N PRO A 56 3.39 29.66 26.04
CA PRO A 56 2.52 28.49 25.87
C PRO A 56 1.90 28.39 24.47
N SER A 57 1.50 29.52 23.87
CA SER A 57 0.89 29.56 22.53
C SER A 57 1.85 29.17 21.41
N MET A 58 3.17 29.19 21.66
CA MET A 58 4.20 28.78 20.70
C MET A 58 4.77 27.40 21.02
N SER A 59 4.37 26.78 22.13
CA SER A 59 4.96 25.54 22.57
C SER A 59 4.48 24.37 21.73
N GLY A 60 5.40 23.67 21.07
CA GLY A 60 5.18 22.40 20.38
C GLY A 60 5.27 21.18 21.29
N VAL A 61 5.44 21.38 22.61
CA VAL A 61 5.45 20.30 23.59
C VAL A 61 4.13 19.56 23.51
N LEU A 62 4.21 18.24 23.34
CA LEU A 62 3.05 17.37 23.23
C LEU A 62 2.42 17.22 24.61
N VAL A 63 1.19 17.70 24.74
CA VAL A 63 0.39 17.62 25.96
C VAL A 63 -0.79 16.68 25.74
N THR A 64 -1.47 16.33 26.84
CA THR A 64 -2.57 15.36 26.92
C THR A 64 -2.15 13.93 26.56
N ALA A 65 -3.03 12.96 26.83
CA ALA A 65 -2.83 11.57 26.40
C ALA A 65 -2.80 11.44 24.86
N GLN A 66 -3.40 12.39 24.14
CA GLN A 66 -3.52 12.38 22.69
C GLN A 66 -2.30 12.99 21.99
N ARG A 67 -1.31 13.53 22.73
CA ARG A 67 -0.08 14.14 22.17
C ARG A 67 -0.36 15.34 21.26
N ILE A 68 -1.25 16.23 21.68
CA ILE A 68 -1.57 17.46 20.96
C ILE A 68 -0.54 18.55 21.34
N PRO A 69 -0.02 19.35 20.40
CA PRO A 69 0.88 20.47 20.74
C PRO A 69 0.22 21.46 21.71
N LYS A 70 0.94 21.85 22.77
CA LYS A 70 0.44 22.77 23.80
C LYS A 70 -0.08 24.08 23.21
N GLY A 71 0.65 24.69 22.29
CA GLY A 71 0.22 25.91 21.62
C GLY A 71 -1.08 25.76 20.84
N LEU A 72 -1.31 24.57 20.26
CA LEU A 72 -2.57 24.26 19.58
C LEU A 72 -3.72 24.08 20.57
N THR A 73 -3.48 23.47 21.74
CA THR A 73 -4.50 23.39 22.80
C THR A 73 -4.91 24.79 23.29
N VAL A 74 -3.94 25.70 23.43
CA VAL A 74 -4.20 27.11 23.78
C VAL A 74 -5.01 27.80 22.69
N ALA A 75 -4.65 27.61 21.42
CA ALA A 75 -5.37 28.21 20.29
C ALA A 75 -6.83 27.73 20.18
N LEU A 76 -7.12 26.49 20.58
CA LEU A 76 -8.45 25.88 20.52
C LEU A 76 -9.24 25.99 21.84
N ALA A 77 -8.64 26.47 22.92
CA ALA A 77 -9.29 26.65 24.21
C ALA A 77 -10.59 27.49 24.13
N PRO A 78 -10.65 28.60 23.36
CA PRO A 78 -11.87 29.41 23.30
C PRO A 78 -13.10 28.64 22.78
N ALA A 79 -12.92 27.67 21.88
CA ALA A 79 -14.02 26.81 21.43
C ALA A 79 -14.49 25.86 22.54
N GLN A 80 -13.56 25.26 23.28
CA GLN A 80 -13.87 24.36 24.40
C GLN A 80 -14.60 25.11 25.52
N ASP A 81 -14.08 26.26 25.93
CA ASP A 81 -14.69 27.10 26.98
C ASP A 81 -16.09 27.57 26.59
N ARG A 82 -16.32 27.84 25.30
CA ARG A 82 -17.64 28.23 24.80
C ARG A 82 -18.61 27.05 24.77
N CYS A 83 -18.14 25.85 24.45
CA CYS A 83 -18.97 24.65 24.58
C CYS A 83 -19.45 24.47 26.02
N VAL A 84 -18.53 24.57 26.99
CA VAL A 84 -18.84 24.45 28.41
C VAL A 84 -19.80 25.54 28.88
N ARG A 85 -19.58 26.81 28.49
CA ARG A 85 -20.50 27.92 28.79
C ARG A 85 -21.91 27.71 28.24
N ASN A 86 -22.02 27.05 27.10
CA ASN A 86 -23.31 26.68 26.51
C ASN A 86 -23.91 25.40 27.13
N GLY A 87 -23.36 24.89 28.24
CA GLY A 87 -23.83 23.68 28.91
C GLY A 87 -23.61 22.42 28.08
N GLY A 88 -22.54 22.38 27.29
CA GLY A 88 -22.10 21.21 26.53
C GLY A 88 -20.73 20.71 26.97
N GLU A 89 -20.35 19.55 26.45
CA GLU A 89 -19.06 18.89 26.64
C GLU A 89 -18.28 18.88 25.32
N PRO A 90 -17.10 19.54 25.26
CA PRO A 90 -16.27 19.50 24.08
C PRO A 90 -15.46 18.20 24.03
N SER A 91 -15.27 17.66 22.83
CA SER A 91 -14.40 16.50 22.59
C SER A 91 -13.70 16.58 21.25
N PHE A 92 -12.48 16.07 21.18
CA PHE A 92 -11.76 15.87 19.92
C PHE A 92 -12.12 14.49 19.37
N THR A 93 -12.86 14.44 18.26
CA THR A 93 -13.38 13.17 17.71
C THR A 93 -12.60 12.65 16.52
N GLU A 94 -11.72 13.47 15.94
CA GLU A 94 -10.90 13.10 14.78
C GLU A 94 -9.52 13.75 14.92
N LEU A 95 -8.46 12.98 14.68
CA LEU A 95 -7.07 13.40 14.85
C LEU A 95 -6.26 13.06 13.60
N GLN A 96 -5.40 13.98 13.18
CA GLN A 96 -4.43 13.78 12.10
C GLN A 96 -3.02 13.63 12.66
N ALA A 97 -2.32 12.57 12.26
CA ALA A 97 -0.91 12.42 12.59
C ALA A 97 -0.04 13.45 11.83
N ALA A 98 0.84 14.13 12.56
CA ALA A 98 1.84 15.06 12.03
C ALA A 98 3.19 14.81 12.73
N GLY A 99 3.97 13.86 12.19
CA GLY A 99 5.16 13.36 12.87
C GLY A 99 4.78 12.68 14.18
N GLN A 100 5.32 13.16 15.30
CA GLN A 100 4.97 12.64 16.63
C GLN A 100 3.73 13.31 17.26
N ALA A 101 3.24 14.39 16.66
CA ALA A 101 2.07 15.14 17.14
C ALA A 101 0.77 14.60 16.55
N GLN A 102 -0.33 14.78 17.29
CA GLN A 102 -1.69 14.60 16.78
C GLN A 102 -2.38 15.96 16.69
N LEU A 103 -2.95 16.26 15.54
CA LEU A 103 -3.63 17.52 15.25
C LEU A 103 -5.15 17.30 15.23
N PRO A 104 -5.94 17.96 16.10
CA PRO A 104 -7.38 17.78 16.13
C PRO A 104 -8.09 18.26 14.87
N GLN A 105 -8.70 17.36 14.12
CA GLN A 105 -9.46 17.69 12.92
C GLN A 105 -10.92 18.05 13.21
N ARG A 106 -11.44 17.69 14.38
CA ARG A 106 -12.83 17.95 14.73
C ARG A 106 -12.99 18.19 16.22
N ILE A 107 -13.65 19.30 16.57
CA ILE A 107 -14.15 19.59 17.91
C ILE A 107 -15.67 19.43 17.89
N LEU A 108 -16.18 18.41 18.57
CA LEU A 108 -17.60 18.17 18.75
C LEU A 108 -18.03 18.75 20.10
N CYS A 109 -18.99 19.68 20.08
CA CYS A 109 -19.69 20.13 21.27
C CYS A 109 -21.04 19.43 21.38
N LYS A 110 -21.28 18.71 22.47
CA LYS A 110 -22.52 17.95 22.69
C LYS A 110 -23.15 18.26 24.04
N ARG A 111 -24.47 18.16 24.15
CA ARG A 111 -25.18 18.12 25.44
C ARG A 111 -25.81 16.74 25.58
N GLY A 112 -25.22 15.90 26.43
CA GLY A 112 -25.54 14.47 26.45
C GLY A 112 -25.25 13.82 25.10
N ALA A 113 -26.27 13.27 24.45
CA ALA A 113 -26.16 12.66 23.12
C ALA A 113 -26.41 13.64 21.95
N VAL A 114 -26.84 14.88 22.23
CA VAL A 114 -27.26 15.83 21.20
C VAL A 114 -26.07 16.73 20.79
N PRO A 115 -25.64 16.71 19.52
CA PRO A 115 -24.62 17.66 19.03
C PRO A 115 -25.21 19.07 19.02
N LEU A 116 -24.49 20.03 19.58
CA LEU A 116 -24.85 21.45 19.53
C LEU A 116 -24.24 22.12 18.30
N TRP A 117 -22.94 21.89 18.08
CA TRP A 117 -22.19 22.36 16.92
C TRP A 117 -20.92 21.55 16.77
N VAL A 118 -20.35 21.59 15.57
CA VAL A 118 -19.09 20.92 15.24
C VAL A 118 -18.16 21.92 14.59
N LEU A 119 -16.93 22.02 15.09
CA LEU A 119 -15.88 22.78 14.44
C LEU A 119 -14.92 21.81 13.76
N ASP A 120 -15.00 21.75 12.44
CA ASP A 120 -14.04 21.01 11.63
C ASP A 120 -12.82 21.86 11.34
N ILE A 121 -11.65 21.23 11.43
CA ILE A 121 -10.35 21.85 11.32
C ILE A 121 -9.53 21.04 10.33
N ARG A 122 -9.01 21.71 9.31
CA ARG A 122 -8.09 21.12 8.33
C ARG A 122 -6.74 21.81 8.42
N TYR A 123 -5.68 21.01 8.48
CA TYR A 123 -4.32 21.50 8.52
C TYR A 123 -3.68 21.35 7.14
N SER A 124 -3.16 22.45 6.61
CA SER A 124 -2.44 22.50 5.35
C SER A 124 -1.03 23.02 5.58
N ASN A 125 -0.11 22.74 4.64
CA ASN A 125 1.30 23.17 4.74
C ASN A 125 2.00 22.71 6.03
N VAL A 126 1.63 21.53 6.54
CA VAL A 126 2.23 20.95 7.75
C VAL A 126 3.68 20.60 7.46
N THR A 127 4.60 21.36 8.02
CA THR A 127 6.03 21.24 7.76
C THR A 127 6.83 21.44 9.02
N THR A 128 7.96 20.73 9.14
CA THR A 128 8.93 20.98 10.21
C THR A 128 10.11 21.74 9.64
N LYS A 129 10.46 22.89 10.24
CA LYS A 129 11.57 23.73 9.79
C LYS A 129 12.61 23.89 10.89
N PRO A 130 13.86 23.43 10.69
CA PRO A 130 14.95 23.79 11.58
C PRO A 130 15.36 25.24 11.33
N VAL A 131 15.62 25.98 12.40
CA VAL A 131 16.12 27.36 12.37
C VAL A 131 17.28 27.45 13.33
N PHE A 132 18.43 27.93 12.86
CA PHE A 132 19.57 28.21 13.73
C PHE A 132 19.56 29.69 14.09
N ASP A 133 19.52 29.98 15.38
CA ASP A 133 19.68 31.33 15.90
C ASP A 133 21.17 31.57 16.16
N GLU A 134 21.81 32.39 15.33
CA GLU A 134 23.22 32.74 15.45
C GLU A 134 23.54 33.52 16.73
N THR A 135 22.57 34.31 17.23
CA THR A 135 22.75 35.13 18.44
C THR A 135 22.70 34.29 19.70
N LEU A 136 21.80 33.31 19.76
CA LEU A 136 21.68 32.39 20.88
C LEU A 136 22.58 31.15 20.74
N ARG A 137 23.18 30.95 19.56
CA ARG A 137 23.91 29.72 19.16
C ARG A 137 23.10 28.45 19.42
N LYS A 138 21.79 28.52 19.18
CA LYS A 138 20.85 27.42 19.42
C LYS A 138 20.11 27.05 18.15
N SER A 139 19.86 25.76 17.97
CA SER A 139 18.96 25.26 16.96
C SER A 139 17.55 25.11 17.53
N PHE A 140 16.59 25.65 16.81
CA PHE A 140 15.16 25.50 17.01
C PHE A 140 14.58 24.63 15.90
N SER A 141 13.45 24.00 16.17
CA SER A 141 12.70 23.22 15.20
C SER A 141 11.24 23.56 15.36
N TYR A 142 10.62 24.06 14.30
CA TYR A 142 9.25 24.56 14.34
C TYR A 142 8.32 23.68 13.51
N LEU A 143 7.19 23.28 14.09
CA LEU A 143 6.06 22.72 13.37
C LEU A 143 5.17 23.86 12.85
N GLY A 144 5.27 24.15 11.55
CA GLY A 144 4.46 25.13 10.86
C GLY A 144 3.22 24.51 10.21
N MET A 145 2.08 25.18 10.30
CA MET A 145 0.83 24.77 9.65
C MET A 145 -0.10 25.96 9.37
N THR A 146 -0.97 25.81 8.38
CA THR A 146 -2.08 26.73 8.12
C THR A 146 -3.39 26.03 8.41
N VAL A 147 -4.20 26.63 9.28
CA VAL A 147 -5.50 26.12 9.71
C VAL A 147 -6.58 26.60 8.75
N ARG A 148 -7.47 25.70 8.36
CA ARG A 148 -8.80 26.04 7.86
C ARG A 148 -9.84 25.55 8.84
N ALA A 149 -10.84 26.38 9.13
CA ALA A 149 -11.85 26.09 10.12
C ALA A 149 -13.25 26.28 9.54
N GLN A 150 -14.10 25.27 9.72
CA GLN A 150 -15.49 25.32 9.30
C GLN A 150 -16.39 24.93 10.47
N LEU A 151 -17.26 25.85 10.87
CA LEU A 151 -18.32 25.56 11.81
C LEU A 151 -19.50 24.91 11.08
N LEU A 152 -20.01 23.82 11.64
CA LEU A 152 -21.21 23.13 11.21
C LEU A 152 -22.26 23.21 12.32
N SER A 153 -23.50 23.47 11.93
CA SER A 153 -24.65 23.27 12.80
C SER A 153 -24.88 21.78 13.05
N ALA A 154 -25.69 21.46 14.07
CA ALA A 154 -26.11 20.09 14.35
C ALA A 154 -26.74 19.41 13.12
N ASP A 155 -27.60 20.11 12.38
CA ASP A 155 -28.26 19.58 11.18
C ASP A 155 -27.28 19.33 10.03
N GLN A 156 -26.33 20.25 9.81
CA GLN A 156 -25.29 20.08 8.80
C GLN A 156 -24.37 18.91 9.13
N TYR A 157 -24.05 18.73 10.42
CA TYR A 157 -23.27 17.59 10.88
C TYR A 157 -24.04 16.28 10.71
N ALA A 158 -25.33 16.24 11.07
CA ALA A 158 -26.17 15.06 10.87
C ALA A 158 -26.32 14.69 9.38
N ALA A 159 -26.47 15.69 8.50
CA ALA A 159 -26.51 15.48 7.05
C ALA A 159 -25.19 14.88 6.53
N ARG A 160 -24.05 15.42 6.99
CA ARG A 160 -22.73 14.89 6.62
C ARG A 160 -22.51 13.46 7.10
N LEU A 161 -22.89 13.14 8.35
CA LEU A 161 -22.78 11.77 8.86
C LEU A 161 -23.56 10.77 8.01
N ARG A 162 -24.78 11.13 7.58
CA ARG A 162 -25.58 10.28 6.68
C ARG A 162 -24.91 10.07 5.33
N GLU A 163 -24.26 11.11 4.79
CA GLU A 163 -23.51 11.00 3.55
C GLU A 163 -22.27 10.11 3.70
N GLU A 164 -21.52 10.27 4.79
CA GLU A 164 -20.36 9.43 5.13
C GLU A 164 -20.77 7.95 5.29
N GLU A 165 -21.88 7.68 5.99
CA GLU A 165 -22.46 6.34 6.13
C GLU A 165 -22.90 5.76 4.79
N ALA A 166 -23.58 6.53 3.95
CA ALA A 166 -24.00 6.09 2.62
C ALA A 166 -22.79 5.75 1.74
N GLN A 167 -21.75 6.59 1.76
CA GLN A 167 -20.51 6.32 1.03
C GLN A 167 -19.79 5.08 1.55
N ALA A 168 -19.76 4.86 2.87
CA ALA A 168 -19.19 3.65 3.47
C ALA A 168 -19.96 2.40 3.02
N GLN A 169 -21.29 2.44 3.06
CA GLN A 169 -22.14 1.33 2.60
C GLN A 169 -21.92 1.00 1.12
N GLU A 170 -21.80 2.01 0.25
CA GLU A 170 -21.53 1.79 -1.18
C GLU A 170 -20.13 1.18 -1.42
N ARG A 171 -19.11 1.60 -0.65
CA ARG A 171 -17.78 0.97 -0.70
C ARG A 171 -17.82 -0.48 -0.23
N ASP A 172 -18.56 -0.76 0.83
CA ASP A 172 -18.69 -2.12 1.37
C ASP A 172 -19.41 -3.05 0.39
N LYS A 173 -20.48 -2.57 -0.27
CA LYS A 173 -21.16 -3.31 -1.36
C LYS A 173 -20.20 -3.57 -2.52
N ALA A 174 -19.46 -2.56 -2.97
CA ALA A 174 -18.48 -2.73 -4.04
C ALA A 174 -17.40 -3.76 -3.67
N ALA A 175 -16.89 -3.69 -2.44
CA ALA A 175 -15.90 -4.64 -1.92
C ALA A 175 -16.48 -6.06 -1.77
N ALA A 176 -17.76 -6.21 -1.41
CA ALA A 176 -18.44 -7.50 -1.37
C ALA A 176 -18.52 -8.14 -2.76
N VAL A 177 -18.95 -7.38 -3.78
CA VAL A 177 -19.02 -7.88 -5.17
C VAL A 177 -17.64 -8.32 -5.68
N GLN A 178 -16.57 -7.57 -5.37
CA GLN A 178 -15.21 -7.96 -5.75
C GLN A 178 -14.76 -9.25 -5.07
N ARG A 179 -15.07 -9.41 -3.77
CA ARG A 179 -14.77 -10.64 -3.02
C ARG A 179 -15.51 -11.84 -3.58
N GLU A 180 -16.79 -11.70 -3.93
CA GLU A 180 -17.57 -12.76 -4.56
C GLU A 180 -16.99 -13.17 -5.92
N ARG A 181 -16.59 -12.20 -6.74
CA ARG A 181 -15.94 -12.47 -8.04
C ARG A 181 -14.62 -13.21 -7.86
N GLN A 182 -13.80 -12.81 -6.91
CA GLN A 182 -12.54 -13.48 -6.61
C GLN A 182 -12.77 -14.92 -6.13
N ALA A 183 -13.72 -15.12 -5.21
CA ALA A 183 -14.07 -16.45 -4.72
C ALA A 183 -14.59 -17.36 -5.84
N ALA A 184 -15.37 -16.83 -6.80
CA ALA A 184 -15.82 -17.60 -7.96
C ALA A 184 -14.65 -18.04 -8.85
N LEU A 185 -13.71 -17.13 -9.14
CA LEU A 185 -12.52 -17.44 -9.93
C LEU A 185 -11.61 -18.48 -9.24
N GLU A 186 -11.49 -18.41 -7.92
CA GLU A 186 -10.72 -19.40 -7.15
C GLU A 186 -11.37 -20.79 -7.19
N ARG A 187 -12.70 -20.87 -7.06
CA ARG A 187 -13.44 -22.14 -7.19
C ARG A 187 -13.25 -22.75 -8.57
N ASP A 188 -13.38 -21.95 -9.63
CA ASP A 188 -13.16 -22.41 -11.01
C ASP A 188 -11.74 -22.93 -11.21
N ARG A 189 -10.74 -22.25 -10.65
CA ARG A 189 -9.34 -22.69 -10.72
C ARG A 189 -9.15 -24.02 -9.99
N GLN A 190 -9.69 -24.16 -8.78
CA GLN A 190 -9.62 -25.40 -8.02
C GLN A 190 -10.31 -26.55 -8.74
N GLN A 191 -11.46 -26.29 -9.37
CA GLN A 191 -12.19 -27.32 -10.12
C GLN A 191 -11.37 -27.80 -11.32
N ARG A 192 -10.77 -26.89 -12.09
CA ARG A 192 -9.89 -27.26 -13.22
C ARG A 192 -8.70 -28.11 -12.79
N ILE A 193 -8.08 -27.79 -11.65
CA ILE A 193 -6.97 -28.59 -11.11
C ILE A 193 -7.46 -30.00 -10.75
N LYS A 194 -8.60 -30.12 -10.06
CA LYS A 194 -9.18 -31.43 -9.72
C LYS A 194 -9.52 -32.24 -10.98
N ASP A 195 -10.08 -31.61 -12.00
CA ASP A 195 -10.43 -32.28 -13.25
C ASP A 195 -9.16 -32.76 -13.98
N GLN A 196 -8.11 -31.93 -14.03
CA GLN A 196 -6.81 -32.31 -14.60
C GLN A 196 -6.15 -33.47 -13.82
N GLU A 197 -6.19 -33.44 -12.49
CA GLU A 197 -5.69 -34.53 -11.66
C GLU A 197 -6.48 -35.83 -11.88
N ALA A 198 -7.80 -35.75 -12.00
CA ALA A 198 -8.66 -36.90 -12.27
C ALA A 198 -8.36 -37.50 -13.65
N GLU A 199 -8.20 -36.67 -14.68
CA GLU A 199 -7.81 -37.07 -16.03
C GLU A 199 -6.41 -37.73 -16.01
N ALA A 200 -5.43 -37.11 -15.36
CA ALA A 200 -4.07 -37.64 -15.24
C ALA A 200 -4.04 -39.00 -14.52
N ARG A 201 -4.86 -39.17 -13.47
CA ARG A 201 -5.01 -40.46 -12.78
C ARG A 201 -5.62 -41.53 -13.68
N ARG A 202 -6.61 -41.18 -14.51
CA ARG A 202 -7.20 -42.11 -15.49
C ARG A 202 -6.18 -42.53 -16.54
N ILE A 203 -5.42 -41.59 -17.08
CA ILE A 203 -4.36 -41.87 -18.06
C ILE A 203 -3.28 -42.77 -17.43
N ALA A 204 -2.82 -42.45 -16.22
CA ALA A 204 -1.82 -43.24 -15.50
C ALA A 204 -2.32 -44.66 -15.20
N ALA A 205 -3.59 -44.84 -14.83
CA ALA A 205 -4.18 -46.16 -14.60
C ALA A 205 -4.24 -47.02 -15.87
N GLN A 206 -4.41 -46.39 -17.05
CA GLN A 206 -4.41 -47.09 -18.34
C GLN A 206 -2.99 -47.35 -18.89
N TRP A 207 -1.97 -46.69 -18.35
CA TRP A 207 -0.59 -46.79 -18.85
C TRP A 207 -0.04 -48.21 -18.90
N PRO A 208 -0.17 -49.06 -17.86
CA PRO A 208 0.37 -50.42 -17.90
C PRO A 208 -0.26 -51.27 -19.02
N ALA A 209 -1.56 -51.13 -19.23
CA ALA A 209 -2.26 -51.84 -20.31
C ALA A 209 -1.81 -51.35 -21.70
N ARG A 210 -1.59 -50.04 -21.87
CA ARG A 210 -1.03 -49.46 -23.10
C ARG A 210 0.38 -49.98 -23.38
N VAL A 211 1.25 -50.00 -22.37
CA VAL A 211 2.62 -50.54 -22.47
C VAL A 211 2.58 -52.02 -22.85
N ALA A 212 1.76 -52.83 -22.17
CA ALA A 212 1.63 -54.26 -22.47
C ALA A 212 1.13 -54.50 -23.91
N ALA A 213 0.14 -53.73 -24.37
CA ALA A 213 -0.37 -53.82 -25.73
C ALA A 213 0.68 -53.41 -26.77
N PHE A 214 1.47 -52.37 -26.49
CA PHE A 214 2.58 -51.94 -27.36
C PHE A 214 3.67 -53.01 -27.45
N GLN A 215 4.11 -53.56 -26.32
CA GLN A 215 5.16 -54.59 -26.30
C GLN A 215 4.73 -55.89 -27.00
N THR A 216 3.45 -56.25 -26.86
CA THR A 216 2.86 -57.42 -27.53
C THR A 216 2.79 -57.22 -29.04
N ASN A 217 2.36 -56.04 -29.49
CA ASN A 217 2.12 -55.72 -30.91
C ASN A 217 3.26 -54.93 -31.57
N LEU A 218 4.45 -54.92 -30.98
CA LEU A 218 5.60 -54.15 -31.44
C LEU A 218 5.95 -54.50 -32.89
N LYS A 219 6.11 -53.49 -33.75
CA LYS A 219 6.48 -53.63 -35.16
C LYS A 219 7.66 -52.72 -35.54
N VAL A 220 8.30 -53.04 -36.66
CA VAL A 220 9.32 -52.19 -37.28
C VAL A 220 8.69 -50.85 -37.68
N GLY A 221 9.38 -49.76 -37.40
CA GLY A 221 8.91 -48.39 -37.61
C GLY A 221 8.19 -47.77 -36.40
N ASP A 222 7.88 -48.55 -35.35
CA ASP A 222 7.27 -47.99 -34.14
C ASP A 222 8.24 -47.05 -33.41
N ARG A 223 7.72 -45.92 -32.94
CA ARG A 223 8.44 -45.03 -32.03
C ARG A 223 8.33 -45.52 -30.60
N PHE A 224 9.44 -45.47 -29.88
CA PHE A 224 9.52 -45.92 -28.50
C PHE A 224 10.22 -44.89 -27.61
N GLN A 225 9.97 -44.99 -26.31
CA GLN A 225 10.87 -44.49 -25.27
C GLN A 225 11.52 -45.66 -24.54
N TRP A 226 12.78 -45.51 -24.17
CA TRP A 226 13.48 -46.51 -23.38
C TRP A 226 13.15 -46.34 -21.90
N ALA A 227 12.48 -47.33 -21.31
CA ALA A 227 12.01 -47.26 -19.93
C ALA A 227 13.14 -47.28 -18.89
N ARG A 228 14.25 -47.95 -19.19
CA ARG A 228 15.37 -48.17 -18.25
C ARG A 228 16.73 -47.92 -18.92
N PRO A 229 17.03 -46.67 -19.29
CA PRO A 229 18.30 -46.34 -19.92
C PRO A 229 19.45 -46.40 -18.89
N PRO A 230 20.65 -46.83 -19.30
CA PRO A 230 21.84 -46.72 -18.46
C PRO A 230 22.20 -45.25 -18.22
N GLY A 231 22.67 -44.92 -17.01
CA GLY A 231 23.17 -43.58 -16.68
C GLY A 231 22.10 -42.53 -16.31
N GLY A 232 20.84 -42.93 -16.10
CA GLY A 232 19.73 -42.07 -15.69
C GLY A 232 19.35 -41.00 -16.72
N GLY A 233 18.31 -40.20 -16.47
CA GLY A 233 17.82 -39.18 -17.41
C GLY A 233 16.95 -39.74 -18.54
N GLY A 234 16.56 -38.88 -19.48
CA GLY A 234 15.56 -39.22 -20.50
C GLY A 234 14.15 -38.76 -20.13
N PRO A 235 13.22 -38.73 -21.10
CA PRO A 235 12.98 -39.83 -22.03
C PRO A 235 13.98 -39.89 -23.20
N PHE A 236 14.58 -41.06 -23.42
CA PHE A 236 15.35 -41.35 -24.64
C PHE A 236 14.45 -42.09 -25.61
N VAL A 237 14.37 -41.57 -26.84
CA VAL A 237 13.37 -41.98 -27.82
C VAL A 237 14.03 -42.35 -29.12
N GLY A 238 13.36 -43.19 -29.89
CA GLY A 238 13.87 -43.66 -31.16
C GLY A 238 12.81 -44.44 -31.94
N MET A 239 13.29 -45.17 -32.94
CA MET A 239 12.48 -46.03 -33.80
C MET A 239 13.00 -47.47 -33.78
N VAL A 240 12.07 -48.43 -33.84
CA VAL A 240 12.40 -49.85 -34.02
C VAL A 240 12.80 -50.12 -35.46
N VAL A 241 13.98 -50.67 -35.68
CA VAL A 241 14.53 -50.95 -37.03
C VAL A 241 14.39 -52.43 -37.38
N ARG A 242 14.54 -53.33 -36.41
CA ARG A 242 14.41 -54.78 -36.61
C ARG A 242 13.99 -55.48 -35.32
N ILE A 243 13.28 -56.61 -35.41
CA ILE A 243 12.84 -57.39 -34.25
C ILE A 243 13.38 -58.82 -34.39
N GLU A 244 14.05 -59.31 -33.35
CA GLU A 244 14.69 -60.62 -33.29
C GLU A 244 14.30 -61.32 -31.97
N GLY A 245 13.23 -62.11 -32.01
CA GLY A 245 12.72 -62.81 -30.83
C GLY A 245 12.34 -61.85 -29.70
N ALA A 246 13.04 -61.93 -28.57
CA ALA A 246 12.82 -61.10 -27.38
C ALA A 246 13.53 -59.73 -27.42
N LEU A 247 14.38 -59.50 -28.43
CA LEU A 247 15.15 -58.27 -28.61
C LEU A 247 14.62 -57.46 -29.79
N ALA A 248 14.72 -56.14 -29.70
CA ALA A 248 14.51 -55.21 -30.79
C ALA A 248 15.80 -54.44 -31.05
N PHE A 249 16.22 -54.40 -32.31
CA PHE A 249 17.27 -53.50 -32.77
C PHE A 249 16.63 -52.14 -33.07
N VAL A 250 17.09 -51.11 -32.37
CA VAL A 250 16.51 -49.77 -32.41
C VAL A 250 17.53 -48.74 -32.87
N GLN A 251 17.04 -47.60 -33.35
CA GLN A 251 17.82 -46.39 -33.64
C GLN A 251 17.29 -45.25 -32.79
N PHE A 252 18.14 -44.62 -32.00
CA PHE A 252 17.81 -43.48 -31.16
C PHE A 252 17.83 -42.17 -31.93
N ASP A 253 16.88 -41.29 -31.62
CA ASP A 253 16.84 -39.93 -32.15
C ASP A 253 17.77 -39.00 -31.33
N ASN A 254 17.78 -39.21 -30.01
CA ASN A 254 18.37 -38.29 -29.02
C ASN A 254 19.43 -38.90 -28.09
N LEU A 255 19.93 -40.11 -28.41
CA LEU A 255 20.95 -40.80 -27.60
C LEU A 255 22.02 -41.43 -28.49
N THR A 256 23.28 -41.29 -28.08
CA THR A 256 24.44 -41.98 -28.64
C THR A 256 25.17 -42.69 -27.51
N ILE A 257 25.51 -43.98 -27.67
CA ILE A 257 26.28 -44.76 -26.69
C ILE A 257 27.52 -45.31 -27.38
N SER A 258 28.70 -45.03 -26.83
CA SER A 258 30.01 -45.42 -27.36
C SER A 258 30.13 -45.12 -28.87
N GLY A 259 29.68 -43.92 -29.26
CA GLY A 259 29.68 -43.45 -30.66
C GLY A 259 28.57 -44.02 -31.56
N GLN A 260 27.70 -44.90 -31.07
CA GLN A 260 26.62 -45.52 -31.87
C GLN A 260 25.23 -45.02 -31.45
N GLN A 261 24.36 -44.79 -32.43
CA GLN A 261 22.94 -44.41 -32.21
C GLN A 261 22.00 -45.61 -32.25
N THR A 262 22.52 -46.82 -32.44
CA THR A 262 21.73 -48.03 -32.56
C THR A 262 22.07 -49.03 -31.47
N ARG A 263 21.09 -49.82 -31.04
CA ARG A 263 21.30 -50.84 -30.01
C ARG A 263 20.26 -51.94 -30.05
N TYR A 264 20.62 -53.10 -29.50
CA TYR A 264 19.64 -54.11 -29.11
C TYR A 264 19.10 -53.81 -27.71
N ILE A 265 17.77 -53.78 -27.59
CA ILE A 265 17.06 -53.55 -26.32
C ILE A 265 16.00 -54.64 -26.15
N PRO A 266 15.80 -55.17 -24.93
CA PRO A 266 14.69 -56.08 -24.65
C PRO A 266 13.35 -55.42 -24.98
N LYS A 267 12.45 -56.13 -25.67
CA LYS A 267 11.12 -55.61 -26.01
C LYS A 267 10.36 -55.09 -24.78
N VAL A 268 10.57 -55.72 -23.62
CA VAL A 268 9.95 -55.38 -22.33
C VAL A 268 10.42 -54.04 -21.75
N GLU A 269 11.49 -53.45 -22.28
CA GLU A 269 12.00 -52.13 -21.89
C GLU A 269 11.57 -51.02 -22.86
N LEU A 270 10.83 -51.36 -23.91
CA LEU A 270 10.30 -50.41 -24.87
C LEU A 270 8.88 -50.02 -24.46
N GLU A 271 8.64 -48.72 -24.36
CA GLU A 271 7.33 -48.14 -24.10
C GLU A 271 6.89 -47.27 -25.28
N PRO A 272 5.58 -47.14 -25.57
CA PRO A 272 5.10 -46.31 -26.66
C PRO A 272 5.46 -44.84 -26.44
N PHE A 273 5.85 -44.13 -27.50
CA PHE A 273 6.14 -42.70 -27.44
C PHE A 273 5.41 -41.92 -28.55
N ASP A 274 4.39 -41.15 -28.15
CA ASP A 274 3.54 -40.37 -29.05
C ASP A 274 3.95 -38.89 -29.13
N GLY A 275 4.97 -38.47 -28.37
CA GLY A 275 5.39 -37.08 -28.26
C GLY A 275 6.36 -36.60 -29.35
N PRO A 276 6.64 -35.29 -29.41
CA PRO A 276 7.75 -34.77 -30.19
C PRO A 276 9.09 -35.28 -29.64
N THR A 277 10.08 -35.49 -30.51
CA THR A 277 11.45 -35.83 -30.06
C THR A 277 11.95 -34.74 -29.10
N PRO A 278 12.46 -35.10 -27.91
CA PRO A 278 13.01 -34.12 -26.98
C PRO A 278 14.16 -33.31 -27.61
N ASN A 279 14.19 -32.00 -27.35
CA ASN A 279 15.21 -31.06 -27.86
C ASN A 279 16.54 -31.15 -27.10
N PHE A 280 17.02 -32.35 -26.82
CA PHE A 280 18.36 -32.59 -26.29
C PHE A 280 18.95 -33.80 -26.98
N ARG A 281 20.27 -33.93 -27.00
CA ARG A 281 20.96 -35.15 -27.42
C ARG A 281 22.04 -35.48 -26.40
N ARG A 282 22.07 -36.72 -25.92
CA ARG A 282 23.06 -37.18 -24.93
C ARG A 282 24.03 -38.18 -25.56
N ALA A 283 25.30 -38.07 -25.19
CA ALA A 283 26.31 -39.09 -25.42
C ALA A 283 26.66 -39.77 -24.08
N ILE A 284 26.79 -41.09 -24.12
CA ILE A 284 27.32 -41.90 -23.01
C ILE A 284 28.52 -42.65 -23.59
N ASP A 285 29.71 -42.42 -23.03
CA ASP A 285 30.93 -43.06 -23.49
C ASP A 285 31.01 -44.53 -23.06
#